data_AF-A0A2V7LB55-F1
#
_entry.id   AF-A0A2V7LB55-F1
#
_cell.length_a   1.000
_cell.length_b   1.000
_cell.length_c   1.000
_cell.angle_alpha   90.00
_cell.angle_beta   90.00
_cell.angle_gamma   90.00
#
_symmetry.space_group_name_H-M   'P 1'
#
loop_
_entity.id
_entity.type
_entity.pdbx_description
1 polymer ?
#
loop_
_entity_poly.entity_id
_entity_poly.type
_entity_poly.pdbx_seq_one_letter_code
_entity_poly.pdbx_strand_id
1 'polypeptide(L)'
;MAVRVSCQCGTSYELKDEFAGRLVKCPQCARENRVAGVVPAAAVTPQADPVFDRDVFLLRQQLLRISEKYDVADEQGNKIVFVERPAHLLRNVGAILAGLVAGGAVGVVFGMLSDMAKGTAYEGVLGVLAVIGFFVALFAVGIGLSAKRHVTFYRDETKRDKLLEVLQDRKWQPITATYTVRDRTGRTVALLWKNYLYNIIRKRWYVKAPDGTTLYMAKEDSIILSLLRRLLGPLFGLLRTNFIIVRSDSDDVVGEFNRKFTLLDRYVLDLKADRARALDRRVALALGVMLDTGERR
;
A
#
# COMPACT_ATOMS: atom_id res chain seq x y z
N MET A 1 -0.46 21.89 -13.87
CA MET A 1 -1.93 21.94 -13.82
C MET A 1 -2.38 23.37 -14.16
N ALA A 2 -3.67 23.60 -14.39
CA ALA A 2 -4.20 24.92 -14.72
C ALA A 2 -4.82 25.58 -13.48
N VAL A 3 -4.52 26.86 -13.24
CA VAL A 3 -5.07 27.70 -12.17
C VAL A 3 -6.19 28.55 -12.74
N ARG A 4 -7.40 28.39 -12.20
CA ARG A 4 -8.55 29.21 -12.60
C ARG A 4 -8.50 30.56 -11.90
N VAL A 5 -8.57 31.63 -12.68
CA VAL A 5 -8.58 33.02 -12.19
C VAL A 5 -9.91 33.65 -12.57
N SER A 6 -10.61 34.17 -11.57
CA SER A 6 -11.85 34.93 -11.75
C SER A 6 -11.55 36.42 -11.64
N CYS A 7 -11.81 37.17 -12.70
CA CYS A 7 -11.68 38.63 -12.68
C CYS A 7 -12.98 39.27 -12.18
N GLN A 8 -12.86 40.46 -11.57
CA GLN A 8 -14.00 41.29 -11.17
C GLN A 8 -14.89 41.72 -12.34
N CYS A 9 -14.44 41.61 -13.59
CA CYS A 9 -15.28 41.83 -14.78
C CYS A 9 -16.22 40.65 -15.09
N GLY A 10 -16.23 39.60 -14.27
CA GLY A 10 -17.09 38.42 -14.43
C GLY A 10 -16.47 37.30 -15.28
N THR A 11 -15.29 37.52 -15.87
CA THR A 11 -14.60 36.56 -16.73
C THR A 11 -13.72 35.63 -15.91
N SER A 12 -13.91 34.31 -16.09
CA SER A 12 -13.02 33.28 -15.55
C SER A 12 -12.15 32.68 -16.66
N TYR A 13 -10.85 32.56 -16.44
CA TYR A 13 -9.90 31.98 -17.39
C TYR A 13 -8.88 31.08 -16.69
N GLU A 14 -8.34 30.11 -17.42
CA GLU A 14 -7.39 29.13 -16.89
C GLU A 14 -5.97 29.47 -17.35
N LEU A 15 -5.04 29.56 -16.39
CA LEU A 15 -3.63 29.84 -16.63
C LEU A 15 -2.77 28.65 -16.24
N LYS A 16 -1.60 28.53 -16.86
CA LYS A 16 -0.60 27.54 -16.42
C LYS A 16 -0.13 27.85 -14.99
N ASP A 17 0.19 26.80 -14.24
CA ASP A 17 0.70 26.88 -12.86
C ASP A 17 1.90 27.81 -12.67
N GLU A 18 2.71 28.05 -13.71
CA GLU A 18 3.85 28.97 -13.68
C GLU A 18 3.47 30.43 -13.38
N PHE A 19 2.20 30.78 -13.57
CA PHE A 19 1.65 32.10 -13.27
C PHE A 19 1.06 32.22 -11.86
N ALA A 20 1.06 31.15 -11.06
CA ALA A 20 0.57 31.17 -9.69
C ALA A 20 1.32 32.21 -8.84
N GLY A 21 0.57 33.11 -8.18
CA GLY A 21 1.13 34.18 -7.34
C GLY A 21 1.68 35.37 -8.11
N ARG A 22 1.67 35.36 -9.45
CA ARG A 22 2.06 36.50 -10.29
C ARG A 22 0.85 37.40 -10.59
N LEU A 23 1.13 38.65 -10.93
CA LEU A 23 0.13 39.58 -11.48
C LEU A 23 0.00 39.30 -12.98
N VAL A 24 -1.24 39.05 -13.42
CA VAL A 24 -1.57 38.79 -14.82
C VAL A 24 -2.65 39.75 -15.26
N LYS A 25 -2.56 40.24 -16.50
CA LYS A 25 -3.60 41.09 -17.07
C LYS A 25 -4.75 40.23 -17.57
N CYS A 26 -5.97 40.62 -17.23
CA CYS A 26 -7.17 39.98 -17.76
C CYS A 26 -7.23 40.18 -19.28
N PRO A 27 -7.46 39.11 -20.08
CA PRO A 27 -7.54 39.24 -21.54
C PRO A 27 -8.72 40.08 -22.02
N GLN A 28 -9.77 40.25 -21.20
CA GLN A 28 -10.96 40.99 -21.60
C GLN A 28 -10.97 42.46 -21.14
N CYS A 29 -10.50 42.76 -19.92
CA CYS A 29 -10.58 44.11 -19.36
C CYS A 29 -9.21 44.75 -19.06
N ALA A 30 -8.11 44.07 -19.40
CA ALA A 30 -6.73 44.49 -19.18
C ALA A 30 -6.32 44.82 -17.73
N ARG A 31 -7.24 44.67 -16.76
CA ARG A 31 -6.95 44.86 -15.33
C ARG A 31 -6.01 43.79 -14.82
N GLU A 32 -5.15 44.20 -13.90
CA GLU A 32 -4.23 43.30 -13.21
C GLU A 32 -5.00 42.51 -12.16
N ASN A 33 -5.03 41.19 -12.33
CA ASN A 33 -5.47 40.28 -11.29
C ASN A 33 -4.25 39.58 -10.71
N ARG A 34 -4.21 39.48 -9.38
CA ARG A 34 -3.28 38.58 -8.72
C ARG A 34 -3.82 37.16 -8.89
N VAL A 35 -3.06 36.31 -9.59
CA VAL A 35 -3.36 34.88 -9.63
C VAL A 35 -3.26 34.38 -8.19
N ALA A 36 -4.32 33.74 -7.69
CA ALA A 36 -4.29 33.13 -6.36
C ALA A 36 -3.03 32.27 -6.28
N GLY A 37 -2.11 32.71 -5.41
CA GLY A 37 -0.85 32.01 -5.19
C GLY A 37 -1.15 30.63 -4.65
N VAL A 38 -0.17 29.74 -4.86
CA VAL A 38 0.13 28.57 -4.02
C VAL A 38 -0.66 28.63 -2.72
N VAL A 39 -1.48 27.59 -2.49
CA VAL A 39 -2.31 27.38 -1.30
C VAL A 39 -1.79 28.22 -0.13
N PRO A 40 -2.58 29.17 0.41
CA PRO A 40 -2.13 30.06 1.48
C PRO A 40 -1.37 29.26 2.53
N ALA A 41 -0.24 29.76 3.05
CA ALA A 41 0.53 29.03 4.08
C ALA A 41 -0.35 28.61 5.28
N ALA A 42 -1.43 29.37 5.56
CA ALA A 42 -2.45 29.05 6.56
C ALA A 42 -3.35 27.84 6.23
N ALA A 43 -3.38 27.40 4.98
CA ALA A 43 -4.13 26.24 4.49
C ALA A 43 -3.23 24.99 4.31
N VAL A 44 -1.93 25.08 4.60
CA VAL A 44 -1.03 23.92 4.67
C VAL A 44 -1.22 23.25 6.02
N THR A 45 -1.68 21.99 6.01
CA THR A 45 -1.89 21.24 7.25
C THR A 45 -0.53 20.87 7.86
N PRO A 46 -0.21 21.31 9.08
CA PRO A 46 1.06 20.98 9.72
C PRO A 46 1.16 19.47 9.94
N GLN A 47 2.30 18.88 9.57
CA GLN A 47 2.55 17.47 9.74
C GLN A 47 3.06 17.20 11.17
N ALA A 48 2.74 16.02 11.71
CA ALA A 48 2.99 15.70 13.12
C ALA A 48 4.48 15.61 13.51
N ASP A 49 5.38 15.33 12.56
CA ASP A 49 6.83 15.27 12.77
C ASP A 49 7.55 15.95 11.60
N PRO A 50 8.62 16.73 11.83
CA PRO A 50 9.41 17.38 10.78
C PRO A 50 9.95 16.41 9.72
N VAL A 51 10.11 15.12 10.04
CA VAL A 51 10.50 14.09 9.08
C VAL A 51 9.48 13.92 7.96
N PHE A 52 8.19 14.12 8.25
CA PHE A 52 7.12 13.99 7.29
C PHE A 52 6.73 15.30 6.60
N ASP A 53 7.37 16.42 6.96
CA ASP A 53 7.11 17.73 6.35
C ASP A 53 7.80 17.87 4.97
N ARG A 54 7.57 16.86 4.12
CA ARG A 54 8.19 16.69 2.80
C ARG A 54 7.13 16.26 1.80
N ASP A 55 7.36 16.66 0.56
CA ASP A 55 6.45 16.33 -0.54
C ASP A 55 6.98 15.17 -1.40
N VAL A 56 8.26 14.78 -1.24
CA VAL A 56 8.84 13.65 -1.98
C VAL A 56 9.60 12.73 -1.03
N PHE A 57 9.36 11.43 -1.21
CA PHE A 57 10.05 10.37 -0.49
C PHE A 57 10.66 9.38 -1.48
N LEU A 58 11.96 9.14 -1.34
CA LEU A 58 12.69 8.16 -2.15
C LEU A 58 12.81 6.86 -1.36
N LEU A 59 12.08 5.83 -1.78
CA LEU A 59 12.13 4.52 -1.15
C LEU A 59 13.20 3.68 -1.86
N ARG A 60 14.27 3.38 -1.13
CA ARG A 60 15.35 2.49 -1.57
C ARG A 60 15.29 1.19 -0.77
N GLN A 61 15.14 0.08 -1.48
CA GLN A 61 15.23 -1.22 -0.84
C GLN A 61 16.69 -1.66 -0.71
N GLN A 62 17.04 -2.18 0.47
CA GLN A 62 18.32 -2.85 0.67
C GLN A 62 18.21 -4.28 0.11
N LEU A 63 18.69 -4.48 -1.13
CA LEU A 63 18.86 -5.83 -1.69
C LEU A 63 19.89 -6.58 -0.83
N LEU A 64 19.61 -7.86 -0.53
CA LEU A 64 20.49 -8.86 0.17
C LEU A 64 20.11 -9.29 1.60
N ARG A 65 18.88 -9.10 2.11
CA ARG A 65 18.49 -9.70 3.41
C ARG A 65 17.12 -10.36 3.40
N ILE A 66 17.02 -11.47 4.13
CA ILE A 66 15.81 -12.26 4.39
C ILE A 66 14.68 -11.36 4.90
N SER A 67 15.00 -10.35 5.73
CA SER A 67 14.12 -9.26 6.13
C SER A 67 14.14 -8.12 5.11
N GLU A 68 12.97 -7.68 4.63
CA GLU A 68 12.86 -6.51 3.77
C GLU A 68 13.08 -5.24 4.60
N LYS A 69 14.24 -4.61 4.40
CA LYS A 69 14.62 -3.34 5.02
C LYS A 69 14.62 -2.26 3.94
N TYR A 70 14.06 -1.11 4.26
CA TYR A 70 14.02 0.04 3.35
C TYR A 70 14.64 1.25 4.02
N ASP A 71 15.44 1.97 3.25
CA ASP A 71 15.84 3.32 3.58
C ASP A 71 14.95 4.27 2.80
N VAL A 72 14.25 5.15 3.51
CA VAL A 72 13.53 6.26 2.91
C VAL A 72 14.44 7.47 2.98
N ALA A 73 14.69 8.07 1.84
CA ALA A 73 15.48 9.29 1.71
C ALA A 73 14.64 10.48 1.26
N ASP A 74 15.14 11.68 1.51
CA ASP A 74 14.62 12.92 0.95
C ASP A 74 15.06 13.12 -0.51
N GLU A 75 14.68 14.24 -1.12
CA GLU A 75 15.06 14.60 -2.50
C GLU A 75 16.58 14.73 -2.69
N GLN A 76 17.29 15.13 -1.62
CA GLN A 76 18.74 15.29 -1.60
C GLN A 76 19.47 13.95 -1.41
N GLY A 77 18.74 12.87 -1.08
CA GLY A 77 19.28 11.53 -0.86
C GLY A 77 19.70 11.24 0.58
N ASN A 78 19.43 12.13 1.53
CA ASN A 78 19.70 11.89 2.95
C ASN A 78 18.66 10.90 3.50
N LYS A 79 19.12 9.90 4.26
CA LYS A 79 18.23 8.94 4.91
C LYS A 79 17.45 9.63 6.04
N ILE A 80 16.12 9.53 6.01
CA ILE A 80 15.23 10.20 6.96
C ILE A 80 14.33 9.24 7.74
N VAL A 81 14.00 8.08 7.17
CA VAL A 81 13.19 7.05 7.82
C VAL A 81 13.75 5.69 7.46
N PHE A 82 13.90 4.83 8.46
CA PHE A 82 14.25 3.44 8.29
C PHE A 82 12.99 2.58 8.47
N VAL A 83 12.72 1.70 7.52
CA VAL A 83 11.53 0.84 7.56
C VAL A 83 11.94 -0.61 7.65
N GLU A 84 11.36 -1.31 8.61
CA GLU A 84 11.57 -2.73 8.79
C GLU A 84 10.29 -3.51 8.62
N ARG A 85 10.37 -4.55 7.79
CA ARG A 85 9.38 -5.61 7.72
C ARG A 85 10.02 -6.93 8.14
N PRO A 86 9.64 -7.49 9.29
CA PRO A 86 10.18 -8.75 9.75
C PRO A 86 9.69 -9.88 8.84
N ALA A 87 10.65 -10.61 8.29
CA ALA A 87 10.37 -11.82 7.55
C ALA A 87 10.39 -13.00 8.53
N HIS A 88 9.23 -13.30 9.11
CA HIS A 88 9.05 -14.49 9.96
C HIS A 88 9.06 -15.78 9.11
N LEU A 89 10.06 -15.97 8.24
CA LEU A 89 10.12 -17.10 7.30
C LEU A 89 10.18 -18.44 8.05
N LEU A 90 11.14 -18.61 8.97
CA LEU A 90 11.29 -19.84 9.76
C LEU A 90 10.00 -20.20 10.52
N ARG A 91 9.36 -19.21 11.15
CA ARG A 91 8.10 -19.42 11.87
C ARG A 91 6.96 -19.81 10.94
N ASN A 92 6.87 -19.20 9.76
CA ASN A 92 5.84 -19.54 8.79
C ASN A 92 6.09 -20.90 8.13
N VAL A 93 7.35 -21.28 7.87
CA VAL A 93 7.72 -22.63 7.40
C VAL A 93 7.38 -23.67 8.47
N GLY A 94 7.75 -23.41 9.73
CA GLY A 94 7.38 -24.27 10.86
C GLY A 94 5.87 -24.41 11.02
N ALA A 95 5.10 -23.34 10.80
CA ALA A 95 3.65 -23.39 10.82
C ALA A 95 3.07 -24.30 9.73
N ILE A 96 3.62 -24.26 8.51
CA ILE A 96 3.21 -25.15 7.41
C ILE A 96 3.54 -26.60 7.74
N LEU A 97 4.75 -26.88 8.25
CA LEU A 97 5.15 -28.22 8.66
C LEU A 97 4.25 -28.77 9.78
N ALA A 98 3.93 -27.96 10.79
CA ALA A 98 2.99 -28.33 11.85
C ALA A 98 1.58 -28.60 11.29
N GLY A 99 1.14 -27.81 10.30
CA GLY A 99 -0.12 -28.05 9.59
C GLY A 99 -0.12 -29.37 8.82
N LEU A 100 0.97 -29.70 8.13
CA LEU A 100 1.12 -30.99 7.43
C LEU A 100 1.07 -32.18 8.38
N VAL A 101 1.73 -32.07 9.55
CA VAL A 101 1.68 -33.12 10.59
C VAL A 101 0.26 -33.28 11.14
N ALA A 102 -0.42 -32.19 11.47
CA ALA A 102 -1.80 -32.23 11.97
C ALA A 102 -2.77 -32.78 10.92
N GLY A 103 -2.66 -32.32 9.66
CA GLY A 103 -3.43 -32.85 8.55
C GLY A 103 -3.18 -34.34 8.36
N GLY A 104 -1.91 -34.76 8.36
CA GLY A 104 -1.51 -36.16 8.25
C GLY A 104 -2.14 -37.02 9.35
N ALA A 105 -2.11 -36.56 10.60
CA ALA A 105 -2.75 -37.27 11.71
C ALA A 105 -4.27 -37.45 11.50
N VAL A 106 -4.97 -36.40 11.06
CA VAL A 106 -6.41 -36.49 10.73
C VAL A 106 -6.65 -37.46 9.56
N GLY A 107 -5.84 -37.38 8.51
CA GLY A 107 -5.92 -38.28 7.35
C GLY A 107 -5.69 -39.75 7.74
N VAL A 108 -4.73 -40.03 8.61
CA VAL A 108 -4.48 -41.38 9.13
C VAL A 108 -5.67 -41.90 9.93
N VAL A 109 -6.24 -41.09 10.84
CA VAL A 109 -7.39 -41.49 11.65
C VAL A 109 -8.60 -41.83 10.78
N PHE A 110 -8.99 -40.94 9.87
CA PHE A 110 -10.13 -41.20 8.98
C PHE A 110 -9.83 -42.30 7.94
N GLY A 111 -8.56 -42.44 7.52
CA GLY A 111 -8.12 -43.54 6.67
C GLY A 111 -8.26 -44.90 7.35
N MET A 112 -7.87 -45.00 8.62
CA MET A 112 -8.07 -46.21 9.43
C MET A 112 -9.56 -46.51 9.62
N LEU A 113 -10.38 -45.50 9.91
CA LEU A 113 -11.83 -45.67 10.01
C LEU A 113 -12.45 -46.14 8.69
N SER A 114 -11.99 -45.61 7.56
CA SER A 114 -12.42 -46.04 6.23
C SER A 114 -12.04 -47.51 5.98
N ASP A 115 -10.82 -47.90 6.35
CA ASP A 115 -10.33 -49.28 6.23
C ASP A 115 -11.17 -50.25 7.08
N MET A 116 -11.52 -49.86 8.31
CA MET A 116 -12.41 -50.63 9.18
C MET A 116 -13.85 -50.71 8.65
N ALA A 117 -14.27 -49.74 7.85
CA ALA A 117 -15.60 -49.66 7.26
C ALA A 117 -15.67 -50.27 5.84
N LYS A 118 -14.62 -50.96 5.40
CA LYS A 118 -14.57 -51.60 4.07
C LYS A 118 -15.79 -52.47 3.80
N GLY A 119 -16.40 -52.28 2.63
CA GLY A 119 -17.60 -53.01 2.22
C GLY A 119 -18.91 -52.52 2.86
N THR A 120 -18.87 -51.48 3.69
CA THR A 120 -20.07 -50.78 4.17
C THR A 120 -20.39 -49.57 3.28
N ALA A 121 -21.60 -49.02 3.43
CA ALA A 121 -22.01 -47.80 2.73
C ALA A 121 -21.15 -46.54 3.08
N TYR A 122 -20.32 -46.59 4.12
CA TYR A 122 -19.60 -45.43 4.63
C TYR A 122 -18.12 -45.33 4.23
N GLU A 123 -17.54 -46.36 3.59
CA GLU A 123 -16.13 -46.37 3.17
C GLU A 123 -15.75 -45.13 2.34
N GLY A 124 -16.51 -44.87 1.26
CA GLY A 124 -16.27 -43.72 0.40
C GLY A 124 -16.42 -42.38 1.14
N VAL A 125 -17.38 -42.28 2.05
CA VAL A 125 -17.62 -41.06 2.84
C VAL A 125 -16.44 -40.79 3.78
N LEU A 126 -15.93 -41.81 4.47
CA LEU A 126 -14.79 -41.68 5.37
C LEU A 126 -13.50 -41.34 4.61
N GLY A 127 -13.30 -41.91 3.42
CA GLY A 127 -12.20 -41.52 2.53
C GLY A 127 -12.25 -40.04 2.13
N VAL A 128 -13.42 -39.52 1.75
CA VAL A 128 -13.60 -38.10 1.43
C VAL A 128 -13.37 -37.21 2.66
N LEU A 129 -13.89 -37.62 3.82
CA LEU A 129 -13.66 -36.90 5.08
C LEU A 129 -12.19 -36.87 5.49
N ALA A 130 -11.41 -37.92 5.20
CA ALA A 130 -9.97 -37.93 5.44
C ALA A 130 -9.26 -36.81 4.67
N VAL A 131 -9.60 -36.65 3.38
CA VAL A 131 -9.01 -35.62 2.52
C VAL A 131 -9.44 -34.22 2.97
N ILE A 132 -10.74 -34.00 3.21
CA ILE A 132 -11.25 -32.71 3.68
C ILE A 132 -10.64 -32.37 5.04
N GLY A 133 -10.66 -33.30 5.98
CA GLY A 133 -10.09 -33.16 7.32
C GLY A 133 -8.60 -32.83 7.29
N PHE A 134 -7.83 -33.47 6.40
CA PHE A 134 -6.42 -33.16 6.17
C PHE A 134 -6.22 -31.67 5.83
N PHE A 135 -6.94 -31.16 4.82
CA PHE A 135 -6.79 -29.76 4.40
C PHE A 135 -7.29 -28.79 5.46
N VAL A 136 -8.42 -29.09 6.12
CA VAL A 136 -8.96 -28.25 7.20
C VAL A 136 -7.95 -28.13 8.33
N ALA A 137 -7.37 -29.24 8.80
CA ALA A 137 -6.36 -29.23 9.85
C ALA A 137 -5.07 -28.52 9.41
N LEU A 138 -4.62 -28.77 8.17
CA LEU A 138 -3.46 -28.09 7.60
C LEU A 138 -3.63 -26.57 7.59
N PHE A 139 -4.76 -26.08 7.07
CA PHE A 139 -5.01 -24.64 7.01
C PHE A 139 -5.26 -24.05 8.39
N ALA A 140 -6.04 -24.70 9.24
CA ALA A 140 -6.34 -24.21 10.59
C ALA A 140 -5.05 -24.04 11.43
N VAL A 141 -4.22 -25.08 11.48
CA VAL A 141 -2.95 -25.06 12.23
C VAL A 141 -1.94 -24.14 11.57
N GLY A 142 -1.77 -24.22 10.25
CA GLY A 142 -0.82 -23.38 9.51
C GLY A 142 -1.13 -21.89 9.63
N ILE A 143 -2.40 -21.49 9.47
CA ILE A 143 -2.84 -20.10 9.66
C ILE A 143 -2.70 -19.70 11.14
N GLY A 144 -3.12 -20.57 12.06
CA GLY A 144 -3.06 -20.31 13.50
C GLY A 144 -1.65 -19.99 14.00
N LEU A 145 -0.66 -20.77 13.57
CA LEU A 145 0.74 -20.64 13.98
C LEU A 145 1.52 -19.56 13.21
N SER A 146 1.06 -19.19 12.02
CA SER A 146 1.69 -18.15 11.20
C SER A 146 1.77 -16.81 11.94
N ALA A 147 2.83 -16.04 11.66
CA ALA A 147 3.02 -14.71 12.23
C ALA A 147 2.48 -13.61 11.30
N LYS A 148 1.90 -12.57 11.91
CA LYS A 148 1.54 -11.34 11.23
C LYS A 148 2.82 -10.59 10.83
N ARG A 149 2.80 -9.90 9.68
CA ARG A 149 3.95 -9.12 9.19
C ARG A 149 3.66 -7.64 9.31
N HIS A 150 3.79 -7.14 10.54
CA HIS A 150 3.70 -5.72 10.84
C HIS A 150 4.88 -4.97 10.21
N VAL A 151 4.66 -3.75 9.70
CA VAL A 151 5.73 -2.90 9.18
C VAL A 151 5.95 -1.78 10.18
N THR A 152 7.20 -1.53 10.56
CA THR A 152 7.54 -0.48 11.53
C THR A 152 8.49 0.52 10.91
N PHE A 153 8.23 1.79 11.18
CA PHE A 153 8.99 2.93 10.67
C PHE A 153 9.72 3.58 11.85
N TYR A 154 11.02 3.74 11.69
CA TYR A 154 11.94 4.27 12.68
C TYR A 154 12.62 5.52 12.14
N ARG A 155 13.09 6.38 13.04
CA ARG A 155 13.88 7.56 12.66
C ARG A 155 15.16 7.19 11.94
N ASP A 156 15.80 6.10 12.36
CA ASP A 156 17.07 5.62 11.82
C ASP A 156 17.22 4.10 11.98
N GLU A 157 18.37 3.59 11.55
CA GLU A 157 18.72 2.16 11.63
C GLU A 157 18.92 1.66 13.08
N THR A 158 19.05 2.55 14.08
CA THR A 158 19.20 2.18 15.49
C THR A 158 17.91 1.64 16.10
N LYS A 159 16.76 1.95 15.48
CA LYS A 159 15.42 1.53 15.89
C LYS A 159 15.00 1.97 17.30
N ARG A 160 15.66 2.99 17.87
CA ARG A 160 15.30 3.53 19.18
C ARG A 160 13.99 4.32 19.13
N ASP A 161 13.83 5.12 18.08
CA ASP A 161 12.68 6.00 17.92
C ASP A 161 11.71 5.47 16.87
N LYS A 162 10.59 4.91 17.35
CA LYS A 162 9.48 4.48 16.48
C LYS A 162 8.63 5.68 16.09
N LEU A 163 8.46 5.89 14.77
CA LEU A 163 7.66 6.99 14.22
C LEU A 163 6.22 6.56 13.90
N LEU A 164 6.07 5.35 13.36
CA LEU A 164 4.83 4.85 12.77
C LEU A 164 4.86 3.31 12.72
N GLU A 165 3.70 2.69 12.81
CA GLU A 165 3.53 1.25 12.56
C GLU A 165 2.32 0.98 11.67
N VAL A 166 2.45 -0.02 10.80
CA VAL A 166 1.37 -0.53 9.96
C VAL A 166 1.09 -1.96 10.40
N LEU A 167 -0.07 -2.17 11.01
CA LEU A 167 -0.45 -3.44 11.59
C LEU A 167 -1.29 -4.26 10.63
N GLN A 168 -0.94 -5.53 10.45
CA GLN A 168 -1.78 -6.49 9.73
C GLN A 168 -2.94 -6.93 10.63
N ASP A 169 -4.18 -6.68 10.20
CA ASP A 169 -5.35 -6.92 11.05
C ASP A 169 -5.69 -8.42 11.16
N ARG A 170 -5.62 -9.14 10.04
CA ARG A 170 -5.96 -10.58 9.96
C ARG A 170 -4.81 -11.40 9.37
N LYS A 171 -4.63 -12.63 9.87
CA LYS A 171 -3.65 -13.59 9.31
C LYS A 171 -4.10 -14.12 7.95
N TRP A 172 -5.38 -14.46 7.85
CA TRP A 172 -6.05 -14.95 6.65
C TRP A 172 -6.84 -13.83 5.97
N GLN A 173 -6.45 -13.48 4.74
CA GLN A 173 -6.98 -12.33 3.98
C GLN A 173 -7.16 -12.68 2.49
N PRO A 174 -7.97 -13.69 2.14
CA PRO A 174 -8.04 -14.21 0.76
C PRO A 174 -8.69 -13.23 -0.22
N ILE A 175 -9.71 -12.49 0.24
CA ILE A 175 -10.48 -11.54 -0.57
C ILE A 175 -9.99 -10.12 -0.31
N THR A 176 -9.75 -9.80 0.95
CA THR A 176 -9.50 -8.43 1.39
C THR A 176 -8.41 -8.41 2.44
N ALA A 177 -7.39 -7.59 2.19
CA ALA A 177 -6.38 -7.25 3.17
C ALA A 177 -6.68 -5.88 3.79
N THR A 178 -6.55 -5.79 5.12
CA THR A 178 -6.73 -4.56 5.88
C THR A 178 -5.54 -4.38 6.81
N TYR A 179 -5.05 -3.15 6.85
CA TYR A 179 -3.92 -2.77 7.67
C TYR A 179 -4.23 -1.49 8.44
N THR A 180 -3.95 -1.49 9.73
CA THR A 180 -4.14 -0.32 10.59
C THR A 180 -2.85 0.49 10.68
N VAL A 181 -2.90 1.77 10.33
CA VAL A 181 -1.78 2.72 10.45
C VAL A 181 -1.88 3.41 11.81
N ARG A 182 -0.86 3.26 12.66
CA ARG A 182 -0.78 3.92 13.96
C ARG A 182 0.44 4.82 14.04
N ASP A 183 0.27 5.93 14.74
CA ASP A 183 1.38 6.85 15.01
C ASP A 183 2.26 6.39 16.19
N ARG A 184 3.27 7.20 16.53
CA ARG A 184 4.18 6.96 17.66
C ARG A 184 3.46 6.77 19.01
N THR A 185 2.27 7.36 19.18
CA THR A 185 1.48 7.29 20.41
C THR A 185 0.56 6.06 20.44
N GLY A 186 0.48 5.31 19.33
CA GLY A 186 -0.42 4.17 19.17
C GLY A 186 -1.82 4.56 18.70
N ARG A 187 -2.08 5.85 18.42
CA ARG A 187 -3.35 6.31 17.87
C ARG A 187 -3.48 5.88 16.42
N THR A 188 -4.63 5.33 16.06
CA THR A 188 -4.95 5.01 14.67
C THR A 188 -5.13 6.28 13.86
N VAL A 189 -4.32 6.42 12.81
CA VAL A 189 -4.35 7.58 11.90
C VAL A 189 -5.16 7.26 10.65
N ALA A 190 -5.03 6.04 10.13
CA ALA A 190 -5.74 5.59 8.92
C ALA A 190 -5.83 4.07 8.85
N LEU A 191 -6.67 3.57 7.95
CA LEU A 191 -6.75 2.17 7.57
C LEU A 191 -6.40 2.04 6.08
N LEU A 192 -5.49 1.11 5.76
CA LEU A 192 -5.17 0.75 4.38
C LEU A 192 -5.96 -0.50 4.02
N TRP A 193 -6.69 -0.44 2.91
CA TRP A 193 -7.58 -1.51 2.49
C TRP A 193 -7.29 -1.91 1.05
N LYS A 194 -7.14 -3.21 0.82
CA LYS A 194 -6.92 -3.79 -0.52
C LYS A 194 -7.91 -4.92 -0.73
N ASN A 195 -8.58 -4.92 -1.88
CA ASN A 195 -9.42 -6.03 -2.29
C ASN A 195 -8.79 -6.75 -3.48
N TYR A 196 -8.44 -8.02 -3.28
CA TYR A 196 -7.73 -8.85 -4.24
C TYR A 196 -8.58 -9.23 -5.46
N LEU A 197 -9.91 -9.24 -5.36
CA LEU A 197 -10.78 -9.59 -6.49
C LEU A 197 -10.67 -8.57 -7.62
N TYR A 198 -10.47 -7.29 -7.29
CA TYR A 198 -10.31 -6.23 -8.27
C TYR A 198 -8.93 -6.22 -8.95
N ASN A 199 -7.94 -6.95 -8.40
CA ASN A 199 -6.61 -7.07 -9.01
C ASN A 199 -6.64 -7.77 -10.37
N ILE A 200 -7.74 -8.47 -10.71
CA ILE A 200 -7.92 -9.13 -12.02
C ILE A 200 -7.93 -8.09 -13.16
N ILE A 201 -8.38 -6.85 -12.90
CA ILE A 201 -8.55 -5.80 -13.91
C ILE A 201 -7.58 -4.64 -13.67
N ARG A 202 -7.53 -4.12 -12.44
CA ARG A 202 -6.67 -2.98 -12.09
C ARG A 202 -6.38 -3.01 -10.60
N LYS A 203 -5.09 -2.99 -10.23
CA LYS A 203 -4.67 -2.95 -8.83
C LYS A 203 -5.14 -1.65 -8.17
N ARG A 204 -5.79 -1.77 -7.01
CA ARG A 204 -6.32 -0.66 -6.23
C ARG A 204 -6.05 -0.84 -4.75
N TRP A 205 -5.70 0.25 -4.09
CA TRP A 205 -5.61 0.39 -2.65
C TRP A 205 -6.46 1.56 -2.21
N TYR A 206 -6.98 1.49 -1.00
CA TYR A 206 -7.85 2.51 -0.44
C TYR A 206 -7.28 2.95 0.89
N VAL A 207 -7.26 4.26 1.11
CA VAL A 207 -6.93 4.89 2.38
C VAL A 207 -8.23 5.33 3.00
N LYS A 208 -8.55 4.76 4.16
CA LYS A 208 -9.74 5.09 4.93
C LYS A 208 -9.36 5.82 6.20
N ALA A 209 -10.22 6.73 6.62
CA ALA A 209 -10.17 7.33 7.94
C ALA A 209 -10.44 6.26 9.03
N PRO A 210 -10.12 6.55 10.30
CA PRO A 210 -10.35 5.62 11.41
C PRO A 210 -11.82 5.21 11.59
N ASP A 211 -12.77 6.02 11.13
CA ASP A 211 -14.22 5.75 11.10
C ASP A 211 -14.63 4.81 9.95
N GLY A 212 -13.73 4.51 9.01
CA GLY A 212 -13.97 3.67 7.83
C GLY A 212 -14.32 4.44 6.56
N THR A 213 -14.43 5.77 6.62
CA THR A 213 -14.71 6.63 5.45
C THR A 213 -13.53 6.60 4.48
N THR A 214 -13.77 6.33 3.19
CA THR A 214 -12.70 6.33 2.18
C THR A 214 -12.27 7.75 1.87
N LEU A 215 -11.01 8.10 2.13
CA LEU A 215 -10.44 9.42 1.88
C LEU A 215 -9.73 9.48 0.52
N TYR A 216 -8.93 8.45 0.22
CA TYR A 216 -8.10 8.39 -0.97
C TYR A 216 -8.09 6.98 -1.56
N MET A 217 -7.76 6.89 -2.85
CA MET A 217 -7.56 5.64 -3.56
C MET A 217 -6.24 5.70 -4.33
N ALA A 218 -5.40 4.68 -4.19
CA ALA A 218 -4.25 4.49 -5.07
C ALA A 218 -4.63 3.48 -6.17
N LYS A 219 -4.52 3.87 -7.44
CA LYS A 219 -4.85 3.04 -8.59
C LYS A 219 -3.67 2.95 -9.55
N GLU A 220 -3.45 1.77 -10.14
CA GLU A 220 -2.39 1.54 -11.14
C GLU A 220 -2.58 2.45 -12.35
N ASP A 221 -1.55 3.20 -12.76
CA ASP A 221 -1.65 4.29 -13.75
C ASP A 221 -2.12 3.80 -15.13
N SER A 222 -1.48 2.76 -15.68
CA SER A 222 -1.79 2.25 -17.02
C SER A 222 -2.53 0.91 -17.02
N ILE A 223 -3.74 0.89 -17.59
CA ILE A 223 -4.51 -0.32 -17.88
C ILE A 223 -3.92 -1.09 -19.08
N ILE A 224 -3.31 -0.38 -20.04
CA ILE A 224 -2.80 -0.97 -21.29
C ILE A 224 -1.59 -1.88 -21.04
N LEU A 225 -0.64 -1.44 -20.20
CA LEU A 225 0.50 -2.28 -19.82
C LEU A 225 0.11 -3.45 -18.92
N SER A 226 -0.95 -3.32 -18.11
CA SER A 226 -1.43 -4.41 -17.25
C SER A 226 -2.11 -5.53 -18.07
N LEU A 227 -2.83 -5.19 -19.15
CA LEU A 227 -3.37 -6.16 -20.11
C LEU A 227 -2.27 -6.75 -21.01
N LEU A 228 -1.33 -5.94 -21.50
CA LEU A 228 -0.23 -6.41 -22.36
C LEU A 228 0.70 -7.40 -21.62
N ARG A 229 0.99 -7.14 -20.34
CA ARG A 229 1.72 -8.07 -19.44
C ARG A 229 1.02 -9.44 -19.34
N ARG A 230 -0.31 -9.46 -19.42
CA ARG A 230 -1.12 -10.69 -19.34
C ARG A 230 -1.05 -11.52 -20.63
N LEU A 231 -0.85 -10.86 -21.78
CA LEU A 231 -0.80 -11.49 -23.09
C LEU A 231 0.62 -11.95 -23.48
N LEU A 232 1.67 -11.25 -23.04
CA LEU A 232 3.07 -11.49 -23.45
C LEU A 232 3.91 -12.33 -22.47
N GLY A 233 3.35 -12.76 -21.34
CA GLY A 233 3.99 -13.70 -20.40
C GLY A 233 5.15 -13.13 -19.55
N PRO A 234 5.82 -13.99 -18.73
CA PRO A 234 6.81 -13.59 -17.72
C PRO A 234 8.08 -12.91 -18.26
N LEU A 235 8.33 -12.98 -19.57
CA LEU A 235 9.45 -12.33 -20.25
C LEU A 235 9.40 -10.79 -20.14
N PHE A 236 8.22 -10.21 -19.86
CA PHE A 236 8.04 -8.78 -19.56
C PHE A 236 8.05 -8.43 -18.06
N GLY A 237 8.38 -9.39 -17.17
CA GLY A 237 8.34 -9.25 -15.71
C GLY A 237 9.24 -8.16 -15.10
N LEU A 238 10.00 -7.41 -15.91
CA LEU A 238 10.80 -6.27 -15.48
C LEU A 238 10.02 -4.95 -15.34
N LEU A 239 8.86 -4.80 -15.99
CA LEU A 239 8.09 -3.55 -15.96
C LEU A 239 7.15 -3.51 -14.74
N ARG A 240 7.69 -3.10 -13.59
CA ARG A 240 6.87 -2.79 -12.39
C ARG A 240 5.95 -1.59 -12.63
N THR A 241 4.83 -1.61 -11.92
CA THR A 241 3.69 -0.70 -12.07
C THR A 241 3.88 0.63 -11.34
N ASN A 242 3.47 1.74 -11.96
CA ASN A 242 3.28 3.04 -11.32
C ASN A 242 1.86 3.18 -10.78
N PHE A 243 1.70 3.91 -9.68
CA PHE A 243 0.38 4.21 -9.09
C PHE A 243 0.14 5.71 -9.03
N ILE A 244 -1.11 6.11 -9.21
CA ILE A 244 -1.58 7.46 -8.90
C ILE A 244 -2.47 7.39 -7.67
N ILE A 245 -2.34 8.37 -6.79
CA ILE A 245 -3.15 8.55 -5.59
C ILE A 245 -4.15 9.65 -5.90
N VAL A 246 -5.43 9.31 -5.80
CA VAL A 246 -6.56 10.19 -6.09
C VAL A 246 -7.43 10.42 -4.86
N ARG A 247 -8.04 11.60 -4.76
CA ARG A 247 -9.04 11.89 -3.73
C ARG A 247 -10.35 11.17 -4.04
N SER A 248 -11.03 10.67 -3.01
CA SER A 248 -12.23 9.83 -3.21
C SER A 248 -13.46 10.60 -3.69
N ASP A 249 -13.52 11.91 -3.46
CA ASP A 249 -14.65 12.80 -3.78
C ASP A 249 -14.51 13.46 -5.17
N SER A 250 -13.30 13.84 -5.58
CA SER A 250 -13.06 14.59 -6.82
C SER A 250 -12.25 13.86 -7.89
N ASP A 251 -11.70 12.68 -7.60
CA ASP A 251 -10.72 11.95 -8.44
C ASP A 251 -9.45 12.77 -8.79
N ASP A 252 -9.23 13.89 -8.09
CA ASP A 252 -8.03 14.72 -8.26
C ASP A 252 -6.79 13.94 -7.84
N VAL A 253 -5.76 13.95 -8.69
CA VAL A 253 -4.47 13.35 -8.39
C VAL A 253 -3.76 14.20 -7.33
N VAL A 254 -3.55 13.60 -6.16
CA VAL A 254 -2.86 14.21 -5.01
C VAL A 254 -1.43 13.70 -4.85
N GLY A 255 -1.09 12.61 -5.54
CA GLY A 255 0.25 12.06 -5.52
C GLY A 255 0.47 10.94 -6.52
N GLU A 256 1.72 10.59 -6.71
CA GLU A 256 2.17 9.56 -7.62
C GLU A 256 3.21 8.67 -6.93
N PHE A 257 3.19 7.38 -7.25
CA PHE A 257 4.17 6.41 -6.79
C PHE A 257 4.80 5.76 -8.01
N ASN A 258 5.96 6.28 -8.39
CA ASN A 258 6.64 5.96 -9.64
C ASN A 258 7.91 5.16 -9.37
N ARG A 259 8.16 4.12 -10.16
CA ARG A 259 9.46 3.43 -10.15
C ARG A 259 10.38 4.09 -11.17
N LYS A 260 11.57 4.50 -10.74
CA LYS A 260 12.63 4.93 -11.67
C LYS A 260 13.47 3.73 -12.07
N PHE A 261 13.66 3.54 -13.37
CA PHE A 261 14.51 2.48 -13.93
C PHE A 261 15.98 2.90 -13.79
N THR A 262 16.55 2.67 -12.61
CA THR A 262 17.98 2.87 -12.31
C THR A 262 18.63 1.54 -11.95
N LEU A 263 19.98 1.45 -12.03
CA LEU A 263 20.78 0.27 -11.62
C LEU A 263 20.43 -0.24 -10.21
N LEU A 264 19.89 0.64 -9.35
CA LEU A 264 19.27 0.31 -8.08
C LEU A 264 17.79 0.63 -8.17
N ASP A 265 16.92 -0.30 -7.81
CA ASP A 265 15.49 -0.03 -7.74
C ASP A 265 15.19 1.07 -6.72
N ARG A 266 14.66 2.19 -7.22
CA ARG A 266 14.22 3.33 -6.41
C ARG A 266 12.78 3.64 -6.77
N TYR A 267 11.92 3.68 -5.76
CA TYR A 267 10.58 4.23 -5.91
C TYR A 267 10.56 5.65 -5.41
N VAL A 268 9.76 6.47 -6.07
CA VAL A 268 9.55 7.86 -5.74
C VAL A 268 8.07 8.02 -5.43
N LEU A 269 7.78 8.35 -4.16
CA LEU A 269 6.48 8.85 -3.77
C LEU A 269 6.52 10.36 -3.89
N ASP A 270 5.82 10.91 -4.89
CA ASP A 270 5.70 12.34 -5.15
C ASP A 270 4.31 12.83 -4.76
N LEU A 271 4.24 13.79 -3.85
CA LEU A 271 3.02 14.37 -3.29
C LEU A 271 2.95 15.89 -3.55
N LYS A 272 3.76 16.41 -4.50
CA LYS A 272 3.79 17.83 -4.85
C LYS A 272 2.44 18.36 -5.34
N ALA A 273 1.59 17.47 -5.88
CA ALA A 273 0.22 17.81 -6.27
C ALA A 273 -0.67 18.16 -5.06
N ASP A 274 -0.43 17.57 -3.89
CA ASP A 274 -1.15 17.87 -2.65
C ASP A 274 -0.54 19.07 -1.91
N ARG A 275 -0.70 20.26 -2.51
CA ARG A 275 -0.15 21.53 -1.99
C ARG A 275 -0.64 21.90 -0.58
N ALA A 276 -1.88 21.53 -0.24
CA ALA A 276 -2.46 21.78 1.07
C ALA A 276 -1.98 20.79 2.14
N ARG A 277 -1.20 19.77 1.75
CA ARG A 277 -0.80 18.64 2.60
C ARG A 277 -2.01 18.00 3.31
N ALA A 278 -3.14 17.94 2.60
CA ALA A 278 -4.37 17.40 3.14
C ALA A 278 -4.26 15.89 3.37
N LEU A 279 -3.47 15.20 2.54
CA LEU A 279 -3.10 13.81 2.79
C LEU A 279 -1.95 13.78 3.81
N ASP A 280 -2.24 13.23 5.00
CA ASP A 280 -1.24 13.00 6.04
C ASP A 280 -0.04 12.24 5.46
N ARG A 281 1.13 12.87 5.54
CA ARG A 281 2.37 12.38 4.92
C ARG A 281 2.85 11.07 5.54
N ARG A 282 2.49 10.78 6.80
CA ARG A 282 2.73 9.47 7.44
C ARG A 282 1.94 8.38 6.75
N VAL A 283 0.67 8.66 6.45
CA VAL A 283 -0.24 7.73 5.78
C VAL A 283 0.19 7.53 4.33
N ALA A 284 0.59 8.60 3.63
CA ALA A 284 1.13 8.51 2.28
C ALA A 284 2.39 7.63 2.21
N LEU A 285 3.34 7.83 3.13
CA LEU A 285 4.55 7.02 3.19
C LEU A 285 4.23 5.56 3.54
N ALA A 286 3.34 5.32 4.50
CA ALA A 286 2.86 3.99 4.86
C ALA A 286 2.23 3.28 3.64
N LEU A 287 1.37 3.98 2.90
CA LEU A 287 0.78 3.50 1.66
C LEU A 287 1.86 3.16 0.62
N GLY A 288 2.85 4.03 0.40
CA GLY A 288 3.95 3.79 -0.54
C GLY A 288 4.75 2.52 -0.24
N VAL A 289 5.09 2.27 1.02
CA VAL A 289 5.75 1.02 1.42
C VAL A 289 4.83 -0.20 1.22
N MET A 290 3.55 -0.06 1.54
CA MET A 290 2.58 -1.15 1.37
C MET A 290 2.28 -1.45 -0.11
N LEU A 291 2.37 -0.46 -1.00
CA LEU A 291 2.30 -0.63 -2.45
C LEU A 291 3.47 -1.48 -2.96
N ASP A 292 4.72 -1.15 -2.62
CA ASP A 292 5.87 -1.99 -3.04
C ASP A 292 5.78 -3.41 -2.44
N THR A 293 5.45 -3.49 -1.16
CA THR A 293 5.41 -4.74 -0.40
C THR A 293 4.29 -5.69 -0.83
N GLY A 294 3.10 -5.13 -1.12
CA GLY A 294 1.89 -5.88 -1.43
C GLY A 294 1.76 -6.27 -2.91
N GLU A 295 2.63 -5.75 -3.78
CA GLU A 295 2.70 -6.12 -5.20
C GLU A 295 3.82 -7.11 -5.52
N ARG A 296 4.77 -7.34 -4.60
CA ARG A 296 5.84 -8.34 -4.73
C ARG A 296 5.43 -9.79 -4.43
N ARG A 297 4.19 -10.01 -4.00
CA ARG A 297 3.69 -11.32 -3.59
C ARG A 297 2.92 -12.01 -4.69
#